data_AF-A0AA48LX66-F1
#
_entry.id   AF-A0AA48LX66-F1
#
_cell.length_a   1.000
_cell.length_b   1.000
_cell.length_c   1.000
_cell.angle_alpha   90.00
_cell.angle_beta   90.00
_cell.angle_gamma   90.00
#
_symmetry.space_group_name_H-M   'P 1'
#
loop_
_entity.id
_entity.type
_entity.pdbx_description
1 polymer ?
#
loop_
_entity_poly.entity_id
_entity_poly.type
_entity_poly.pdbx_seq_one_letter_code
_entity_poly.pdbx_strand_id
1 'polypeptide(L)'
;MTGTSHLALPLLDAAQAQKHVTHNEALTLLDALVQLSVSARNVSAAPSSPAEGDRLLIGPGATGLFAGKDYQIAAFLAGGWTFLQPQAGWRLHVASESLLLFFDGASWKDLGAGVRELQNLTRLGVGTSADQTTPLAAKINAALFTAKSAAEGGGGDLRLTLNKETATRTVSQIYQSNYSGRAETGLTGDDNFRIKVSADGSQWRDSLVIDRNVGSVSFPSGGPTKILTFAASGVYTPSPGVRFVDVILFGGGGGGGGGAKAAAGIAAVGGGGGGGGGWARGMFPASAIGASQSVTIGAGGAGGASQTTNSTAGANGATGGDTAFGALLRAFGGGGGSGGGLGVASAGGGGGNHAGAGTNASGATAGTGPGSSIGAGGSGATAATVTTPNWASGGGGSPATGAAGATGGVSYYGSSGGGSGGGVSTTNAASSGGAGGRFYAPSFATVGAAGVAGGAVNGGAGPGSFASLTGSLSQPGGGGGGGASGLTIAGAGGAGGFPSGGGGGGGAVQNGGSGGAGGSGGAGFAVVIEFF
;
A
#
# COMPACT_ATOMS: atom_id res chain seq x y z
N MET A 1 30.57 55.00 71.11
CA MET A 1 30.24 53.56 71.22
C MET A 1 31.03 52.82 70.18
N THR A 2 31.82 51.84 70.60
CA THR A 2 32.48 50.88 69.72
C THR A 2 31.44 49.88 69.21
N GLY A 3 31.49 49.53 67.93
CA GLY A 3 30.60 48.55 67.31
C GLY A 3 31.37 47.29 66.90
N THR A 4 30.64 46.21 66.58
CA THR A 4 31.24 45.02 65.96
C THR A 4 31.74 45.29 64.53
N SER A 5 32.66 44.47 64.03
CA SER A 5 33.44 44.75 62.81
C SER A 5 32.63 44.69 61.51
N HIS A 6 31.61 43.83 61.41
CA HIS A 6 30.88 43.59 60.16
C HIS A 6 29.51 44.24 60.10
N LEU A 7 28.73 44.13 61.17
CA LEU A 7 27.34 44.58 61.26
C LEU A 7 27.18 45.86 62.08
N ALA A 8 28.28 46.40 62.61
CA ALA A 8 28.28 47.61 63.44
C ALA A 8 27.31 47.53 64.64
N LEU A 9 27.17 46.35 65.25
CA LEU A 9 26.30 46.15 66.40
C LEU A 9 26.88 46.90 67.62
N PRO A 10 26.08 47.69 68.35
CA PRO A 10 26.57 48.41 69.52
C PRO A 10 27.05 47.47 70.63
N LEU A 11 28.26 47.72 71.15
CA LEU A 11 28.79 47.00 72.32
C LEU A 11 28.35 47.68 73.63
N LEU A 12 28.21 46.89 74.70
CA LEU A 12 27.98 47.42 76.04
C LEU A 12 29.24 48.11 76.58
N ASP A 13 29.09 49.30 77.14
CA ASP A 13 30.19 50.03 77.78
C ASP A 13 30.72 49.30 79.02
N ALA A 14 31.99 49.55 79.35
CA ALA A 14 32.66 48.95 80.51
C ALA A 14 32.02 49.34 81.86
N ALA A 15 32.40 48.65 82.94
CA ALA A 15 31.94 48.86 84.32
C ALA A 15 30.46 48.51 84.62
N GLN A 16 29.77 47.81 83.72
CA GLN A 16 28.42 47.26 83.94
C GLN A 16 28.43 45.90 84.68
N ALA A 17 29.00 45.84 85.89
CA ALA A 17 29.08 44.61 86.71
C ALA A 17 29.63 43.37 85.96
N GLN A 18 30.64 43.58 85.10
CA GLN A 18 31.26 42.57 84.23
C GLN A 18 30.35 41.88 83.19
N LYS A 19 29.06 42.21 83.09
CA LYS A 19 28.15 41.64 82.05
C LYS A 19 28.56 42.00 80.62
N HIS A 20 29.21 43.16 80.45
CA HIS A 20 29.75 43.62 79.16
C HIS A 20 30.79 42.65 78.58
N VAL A 21 31.50 41.88 79.41
CA VAL A 21 32.53 40.95 78.93
C VAL A 21 31.88 39.81 78.13
N THR A 22 31.02 39.02 78.77
CA THR A 22 30.39 37.84 78.13
C THR A 22 29.38 38.21 77.05
N HIS A 23 28.67 39.34 77.20
CA HIS A 23 27.69 39.75 76.20
C HIS A 23 28.35 40.33 74.95
N ASN A 24 29.39 41.17 75.09
CA ASN A 24 30.11 41.68 73.93
C ASN A 24 30.82 40.55 73.19
N GLU A 25 31.39 39.57 73.91
CA GLU A 25 31.94 38.35 73.29
C GLU A 25 30.89 37.62 72.44
N ALA A 26 29.68 37.43 72.96
CA ALA A 26 28.58 36.83 72.21
C ALA A 26 28.18 37.67 70.98
N LEU A 27 28.16 39.01 71.09
CA LEU A 27 27.87 39.90 69.96
C LEU A 27 28.95 39.83 68.88
N THR A 28 30.23 39.76 69.26
CA THR A 28 31.33 39.62 68.30
C THR A 28 31.31 38.25 67.59
N LEU A 29 30.95 37.17 68.31
CA LEU A 29 30.74 35.86 67.70
C LEU A 29 29.54 35.85 66.74
N LEU A 30 28.43 36.49 67.11
CA LEU A 30 27.27 36.64 66.24
C LEU A 30 27.60 37.47 65.00
N ASP A 31 28.37 38.56 65.15
CA ASP A 31 28.83 39.39 64.04
C ASP A 31 29.68 38.62 63.03
N ALA A 32 30.52 37.70 63.51
CA ALA A 32 31.33 36.83 62.65
C ALA A 32 30.48 35.79 61.89
N LEU A 33 29.39 35.29 62.50
CA LEU A 33 28.55 34.20 61.97
C LEU A 33 27.32 34.65 61.17
N VAL A 34 26.73 35.79 61.51
CA VAL A 34 25.57 36.34 60.80
C VAL A 34 26.05 36.86 59.44
N GLN A 35 25.42 36.39 58.35
CA GLN A 35 25.89 36.62 56.99
C GLN A 35 27.36 36.19 56.79
N LEU A 36 27.69 35.00 57.29
CA LEU A 36 29.03 34.41 57.23
C LEU A 36 29.65 34.46 55.82
N SER A 37 30.72 35.24 55.69
CA SER A 37 31.51 35.37 54.47
C SER A 37 32.99 35.32 54.81
N VAL A 38 33.76 34.46 54.14
CA VAL A 38 35.22 34.36 54.28
C VAL A 38 35.92 34.94 53.06
N SER A 39 37.11 35.49 53.26
CA SER A 39 37.92 36.03 52.17
C SER A 39 38.60 34.93 51.35
N ALA A 40 38.90 33.79 51.95
CA ALA A 40 39.48 32.62 51.28
C ALA A 40 39.08 31.30 51.97
N ARG A 41 39.18 30.19 51.23
CA ARG A 41 39.00 28.81 51.74
C ARG A 41 40.24 27.98 51.52
N ASN A 42 40.27 26.80 52.16
CA ASN A 42 41.39 25.87 52.12
C ASN A 42 42.71 26.46 52.64
N VAL A 43 42.63 27.42 53.56
CA VAL A 43 43.80 28.07 54.14
C VAL A 43 44.45 27.12 55.14
N SER A 44 45.75 26.83 54.97
CA SER A 44 46.48 25.86 55.80
C SER A 44 47.37 26.47 56.88
N ALA A 45 47.58 27.80 56.87
CA ALA A 45 48.34 28.51 57.90
C ALA A 45 47.81 29.94 58.09
N ALA A 46 47.97 30.51 59.29
CA ALA A 46 47.54 31.87 59.59
C ALA A 46 48.35 32.91 58.79
N PRO A 47 47.71 33.91 58.17
CA PRO A 47 48.39 35.05 57.56
C PRO A 47 49.31 35.78 58.56
N SER A 48 50.42 36.35 58.06
CA SER A 48 51.39 37.08 58.88
C SER A 48 50.91 38.45 59.37
N SER A 49 49.86 39.00 58.75
CA SER A 49 49.28 40.31 59.06
C SER A 49 47.76 40.28 58.93
N PRO A 50 47.04 39.61 59.85
CA PRO A 50 45.58 39.60 59.84
C PRO A 50 45.00 40.94 60.27
N ALA A 51 43.90 41.35 59.64
CA ALA A 51 43.11 42.51 60.04
C ALA A 51 41.97 42.09 60.97
N GLU A 52 41.58 43.00 61.87
CA GLU A 52 40.41 42.80 62.74
C GLU A 52 39.14 42.56 61.91
N GLY A 53 38.44 41.46 62.17
CA GLY A 53 37.30 41.00 61.38
C GLY A 53 37.64 40.06 60.21
N ASP A 54 38.91 39.72 59.98
CA ASP A 54 39.25 38.74 58.94
C ASP A 54 38.60 37.39 59.23
N ARG A 55 37.94 36.80 58.23
CA ARG A 55 37.33 35.48 58.30
C ARG A 55 37.90 34.58 57.22
N LEU A 56 38.38 33.40 57.60
CA LEU A 56 38.99 32.40 56.70
C LEU A 56 38.37 31.01 56.94
N LEU A 57 38.20 30.21 55.88
CA LEU A 57 37.86 28.80 56.00
C LEU A 57 39.14 27.95 55.96
N ILE A 58 39.41 27.24 57.06
CA ILE A 58 40.59 26.39 57.20
C ILE A 58 40.41 25.11 56.36
N GLY A 59 41.44 24.78 55.57
CA GLY A 59 41.49 23.56 54.76
C GLY A 59 41.96 22.33 55.56
N PRO A 60 41.93 21.13 54.96
CA PRO A 60 42.58 19.97 55.56
C PRO A 60 44.10 20.16 55.66
N GLY A 61 44.71 19.59 56.69
CA GLY A 61 46.17 19.61 56.88
C GLY A 61 46.69 20.95 57.39
N ALA A 62 45.90 21.64 58.22
CA ALA A 62 46.27 22.92 58.79
C ALA A 62 47.51 22.82 59.70
N THR A 63 48.32 23.88 59.71
CA THR A 63 49.62 23.98 60.37
C THR A 63 49.73 25.25 61.20
N GLY A 64 50.77 25.35 62.03
CA GLY A 64 51.02 26.53 62.87
C GLY A 64 49.83 26.81 63.81
N LEU A 65 49.39 28.07 63.86
CA LEU A 65 48.24 28.48 64.69
C LEU A 65 46.91 27.82 64.29
N PHE A 66 46.81 27.25 63.09
CA PHE A 66 45.61 26.58 62.60
C PHE A 66 45.66 25.06 62.80
N ALA A 67 46.74 24.51 63.36
CA ALA A 67 46.90 23.07 63.56
C ALA A 67 45.74 22.46 64.37
N GLY A 68 45.14 21.39 63.83
CA GLY A 68 44.00 20.69 64.44
C GLY A 68 42.65 21.42 64.33
N LYS A 69 42.56 22.48 63.52
CA LYS A 69 41.33 23.27 63.28
C LYS A 69 40.79 23.10 61.85
N ASP A 70 41.09 21.97 61.22
CA ASP A 70 40.64 21.66 59.86
C ASP A 70 39.11 21.87 59.73
N TYR A 71 38.69 22.48 58.62
CA TYR A 71 37.28 22.77 58.29
C TYR A 71 36.56 23.79 59.18
N GLN A 72 37.21 24.34 60.21
CA GLN A 72 36.64 25.41 61.04
C GLN A 72 36.76 26.78 60.36
N ILE A 73 35.93 27.73 60.81
CA ILE A 73 36.07 29.13 60.42
C ILE A 73 37.00 29.81 61.41
N ALA A 74 38.09 30.39 60.92
CA ALA A 74 38.97 31.26 61.70
C ALA A 74 38.48 32.71 61.55
N ALA A 75 38.20 33.38 62.67
CA ALA A 75 37.87 34.79 62.72
C ALA A 75 38.92 35.54 63.55
N PHE A 76 39.54 36.58 63.01
CA PHE A 76 40.51 37.39 63.75
C PHE A 76 39.78 38.49 64.52
N LEU A 77 39.67 38.31 65.84
CA LEU A 77 38.85 39.11 66.74
C LEU A 77 39.67 39.51 67.96
N ALA A 78 39.52 40.76 68.41
CA ALA A 78 40.23 41.36 69.54
C ALA A 78 41.76 41.11 69.52
N GLY A 79 42.36 41.13 68.32
CA GLY A 79 43.79 40.88 68.12
C GLY A 79 44.25 39.41 68.19
N GLY A 80 43.31 38.44 68.17
CA GLY A 80 43.62 37.00 68.18
C GLY A 80 42.72 36.18 67.25
N TRP A 81 43.10 34.93 66.96
CA TRP A 81 42.26 34.00 66.18
C TRP A 81 41.26 33.26 67.06
N THR A 82 39.98 33.45 66.75
CA THR A 82 38.86 32.69 67.30
C THR A 82 38.42 31.65 66.28
N PHE A 83 38.24 30.40 66.72
CA PHE A 83 37.85 29.30 65.82
C PHE A 83 36.42 28.85 66.09
N LEU A 84 35.62 28.81 65.03
CA LEU A 84 34.20 28.48 65.08
C LEU A 84 33.98 27.12 64.42
N GLN A 85 33.52 26.15 65.22
CA GLN A 85 33.16 24.82 64.74
C GLN A 85 31.83 24.90 63.97
N PRO A 86 31.80 24.55 62.67
CA PRO A 86 30.56 24.56 61.90
C PRO A 86 29.58 23.48 62.37
N GLN A 87 28.29 23.80 62.33
CA GLN A 87 27.20 22.84 62.53
C GLN A 87 26.49 22.56 61.20
N ALA A 88 25.87 21.38 61.09
CA ALA A 88 25.08 21.02 59.92
C ALA A 88 24.02 22.10 59.65
N GLY A 89 23.91 22.56 58.40
CA GLY A 89 23.00 23.63 58.01
C GLY A 89 23.65 25.00 57.83
N TRP A 90 24.90 25.19 58.28
CA TRP A 90 25.61 26.47 58.11
C TRP A 90 25.85 26.80 56.64
N ARG A 91 25.76 28.09 56.32
CA ARG A 91 25.99 28.64 54.97
C ARG A 91 27.12 29.65 55.03
N LEU A 92 28.03 29.59 54.07
CA LEU A 92 29.25 30.39 54.02
C LEU A 92 29.47 30.89 52.60
N HIS A 93 29.61 32.20 52.42
CA HIS A 93 30.05 32.75 51.14
C HIS A 93 31.58 32.84 51.09
N VAL A 94 32.21 32.38 50.00
CA VAL A 94 33.66 32.50 49.76
C VAL A 94 33.88 33.62 48.77
N ALA A 95 34.27 34.79 49.27
CA ALA A 95 34.32 36.02 48.48
C ALA A 95 35.30 35.95 47.32
N SER A 96 36.45 35.29 47.48
CA SER A 96 37.46 35.15 46.42
C SER A 96 37.01 34.30 45.24
N GLU A 97 36.03 33.41 45.43
CA GLU A 97 35.61 32.42 44.42
C GLU A 97 34.17 32.67 43.93
N SER A 98 33.44 33.63 44.52
CA SER A 98 31.99 33.81 44.31
C SER A 98 31.18 32.51 44.53
N LEU A 99 31.55 31.73 45.56
CA LEU A 99 30.90 30.45 45.88
C LEU A 99 30.09 30.55 47.17
N LEU A 100 29.00 29.80 47.22
CA LEU A 100 28.22 29.58 48.44
C LEU A 100 28.42 28.13 48.87
N LEU A 101 28.90 27.92 50.09
CA LEU A 101 29.11 26.60 50.67
C LEU A 101 28.04 26.30 51.73
N PHE A 102 27.68 25.03 51.83
CA PHE A 102 26.78 24.46 52.85
C PHE A 102 27.52 23.39 53.66
N PHE A 103 27.45 23.43 54.98
CA PHE A 103 28.04 22.40 55.82
C PHE A 103 27.05 21.26 56.06
N ASP A 104 27.39 20.04 55.62
CA ASP A 104 26.52 18.86 55.70
C ASP A 104 26.61 18.11 57.06
N GLY A 105 27.43 18.61 57.99
CA GLY A 105 27.73 17.96 59.26
C GLY A 105 29.12 17.29 59.30
N ALA A 106 29.77 17.12 58.14
CA ALA A 106 31.13 16.57 58.04
C ALA A 106 32.06 17.46 57.19
N SER A 107 31.55 18.09 56.12
CA SER A 107 32.33 18.87 55.17
C SER A 107 31.53 20.02 54.55
N TRP A 108 32.25 21.02 54.04
CA TRP A 108 31.65 22.10 53.25
C TRP A 108 31.41 21.66 51.80
N LYS A 109 30.18 21.78 51.31
CA LYS A 109 29.74 21.44 49.96
C LYS A 109 29.40 22.70 49.17
N ASP A 110 29.79 22.76 47.90
CA ASP A 110 29.42 23.86 47.01
C ASP A 110 27.93 23.76 46.61
N LEU A 111 27.14 24.77 46.97
CA LEU A 111 25.74 24.90 46.57
C LEU A 111 25.60 25.16 45.07
N GLY A 112 26.57 25.82 44.43
CA GLY A 112 26.59 26.12 43.00
C GLY A 112 26.89 24.90 42.13
N ALA A 113 27.69 23.95 42.63
CA ALA A 113 27.94 22.67 41.96
C ALA A 113 26.63 21.88 41.72
N GLY A 114 25.67 21.96 42.64
CA GLY A 114 24.35 21.34 42.48
C GLY A 114 23.50 21.90 41.33
N VAL A 115 23.84 23.06 40.76
CA VAL A 115 23.17 23.66 39.58
C VAL A 115 23.97 23.42 38.28
N ARG A 116 25.30 23.28 38.38
CA ARG A 116 26.18 23.02 37.23
C ARG A 116 26.20 21.55 36.82
N GLU A 117 25.96 20.65 37.76
CA GLU A 117 25.87 19.21 37.55
C GLU A 117 24.54 18.68 38.07
N LEU A 118 23.52 18.75 37.22
CA LEU A 118 22.21 18.19 37.52
C LEU A 118 22.23 16.67 37.29
N GLN A 119 22.52 15.90 38.34
CA GLN A 119 22.52 14.44 38.32
C GLN A 119 21.41 13.87 39.21
N ASN A 120 20.92 12.68 38.88
CA ASN A 120 19.89 11.96 39.65
C ASN A 120 18.59 12.77 39.89
N LEU A 121 18.24 13.66 38.95
CA LEU A 121 16.98 14.38 38.99
C LEU A 121 15.81 13.40 38.86
N THR A 122 14.91 13.40 39.85
CA THR A 122 13.66 12.61 39.77
C THR A 122 12.73 13.14 38.68
N ARG A 123 12.77 14.45 38.40
CA ARG A 123 11.91 15.13 37.41
C ARG A 123 12.63 16.34 36.81
N LEU A 124 12.41 16.58 35.52
CA LEU A 124 12.83 17.79 34.81
C LEU A 124 11.70 18.27 33.88
N GLY A 125 11.11 19.42 34.23
CA GLY A 125 10.08 20.09 33.44
C GLY A 125 10.60 21.41 32.86
N VAL A 126 10.47 21.59 31.54
CA VAL A 126 10.86 22.82 30.83
C VAL A 126 9.63 23.48 30.22
N GLY A 127 9.20 24.61 30.76
CA GLY A 127 7.96 25.30 30.34
C GLY A 127 6.67 24.54 30.69
N THR A 128 6.77 23.45 31.44
CA THR A 128 5.66 22.63 31.94
C THR A 128 6.09 21.84 33.17
N SER A 129 5.13 21.33 33.95
CA SER A 129 5.41 20.41 35.05
C SER A 129 5.66 19.00 34.51
N ALA A 130 6.69 18.33 35.02
CA ALA A 130 6.93 16.90 34.81
C ALA A 130 6.24 16.09 35.92
N ASP A 131 5.88 14.83 35.62
CA ASP A 131 5.14 13.95 36.53
C ASP A 131 5.72 12.53 36.57
N GLN A 132 5.09 11.63 37.34
CA GLN A 132 5.60 10.27 37.61
C GLN A 132 5.62 9.39 36.36
N THR A 133 4.74 9.68 35.43
CA THR A 133 4.63 8.98 34.15
C THR A 133 5.59 9.58 33.13
N THR A 134 5.79 10.90 33.16
CA THR A 134 6.64 11.66 32.24
C THR A 134 7.66 12.48 33.03
N PRO A 135 8.74 11.85 33.53
CA PRO A 135 9.72 12.51 34.38
C PRO A 135 10.56 13.56 33.64
N LEU A 136 10.63 13.49 32.31
CA LEU A 136 11.21 14.52 31.45
C LEU A 136 10.12 15.08 30.53
N ALA A 137 9.73 16.34 30.75
CA ALA A 137 8.66 17.00 29.99
C ALA A 137 9.11 18.38 29.50
N ALA A 138 8.75 18.73 28.26
CA ALA A 138 9.06 20.04 27.69
C ALA A 138 7.87 20.57 26.89
N LYS A 139 7.49 21.83 27.14
CA LYS A 139 6.49 22.59 26.37
C LYS A 139 7.19 23.77 25.70
N ILE A 140 7.73 23.51 24.52
CA ILE A 140 8.66 24.39 23.78
C ILE A 140 8.37 24.33 22.28
N ASN A 141 8.79 25.34 21.52
CA ASN A 141 8.59 25.39 20.06
C ASN A 141 9.66 24.63 19.27
N ALA A 142 10.86 24.47 19.82
CA ALA A 142 11.98 23.77 19.18
C ALA A 142 12.91 23.17 20.23
N ALA A 143 13.53 22.04 19.89
CA ALA A 143 14.61 21.43 20.66
C ALA A 143 15.77 21.11 19.71
N LEU A 144 16.98 21.58 20.05
CA LEU A 144 18.20 21.26 19.32
C LEU A 144 19.04 20.29 20.14
N PHE A 145 19.29 19.12 19.56
CA PHE A 145 20.33 18.22 20.01
C PHE A 145 21.44 18.29 18.98
N THR A 146 22.64 18.69 19.41
CA THR A 146 23.80 18.81 18.53
C THR A 146 24.96 18.05 19.14
N ALA A 147 25.78 17.46 18.28
CA ALA A 147 27.03 16.88 18.71
C ALA A 147 27.97 17.97 19.21
N LYS A 148 28.72 17.64 20.26
CA LYS A 148 29.86 18.45 20.68
C LYS A 148 30.98 18.24 19.68
N SER A 149 31.45 19.32 19.06
CA SER A 149 32.48 19.26 18.03
C SER A 149 33.84 18.85 18.59
N ALA A 150 34.77 18.44 17.72
CA ALA A 150 36.14 18.16 18.13
C ALA A 150 36.84 19.38 18.74
N ALA A 151 36.58 20.59 18.22
CA ALA A 151 37.16 21.83 18.73
C ALA A 151 36.69 22.18 20.15
N GLU A 152 35.50 21.73 20.53
CA GLU A 152 34.96 21.88 21.89
C GLU A 152 35.39 20.71 22.80
N GLY A 153 36.15 19.74 22.29
CA GLY A 153 36.55 18.52 23.01
C GLY A 153 35.45 17.46 23.05
N GLY A 154 34.70 17.29 21.96
CA GLY A 154 33.72 16.22 21.74
C GLY A 154 34.07 15.32 20.55
N GLY A 155 33.23 14.32 20.29
CA GLY A 155 33.45 13.33 19.22
C GLY A 155 32.82 13.67 17.87
N GLY A 156 32.05 14.76 17.76
CA GLY A 156 31.36 15.13 16.52
C GLY A 156 30.12 14.29 16.16
N ASP A 157 29.94 13.14 16.80
CA ASP A 157 28.75 12.30 16.65
C ASP A 157 27.66 12.65 17.67
N LEU A 158 26.40 12.64 17.24
CA LEU A 158 25.23 12.66 18.12
C LEU A 158 24.48 11.32 18.01
N ARG A 159 24.18 10.70 19.15
CA ARG A 159 23.37 9.48 19.20
C ARG A 159 22.27 9.64 20.24
N LEU A 160 21.03 9.39 19.85
CA LEU A 160 19.92 9.17 20.79
C LEU A 160 19.77 7.67 20.98
N THR A 161 20.29 7.15 22.10
CA THR A 161 20.16 5.74 22.45
C THR A 161 18.88 5.54 23.23
N LEU A 162 17.97 4.74 22.67
CA LEU A 162 16.70 4.41 23.30
C LEU A 162 16.67 2.91 23.56
N ASN A 163 16.31 2.50 24.78
CA ASN A 163 16.33 1.10 25.21
C ASN A 163 14.96 0.66 25.74
N LYS A 164 14.59 -0.58 25.46
CA LYS A 164 13.43 -1.26 26.07
C LYS A 164 13.88 -2.49 26.83
N GLU A 165 13.14 -2.86 27.87
CA GLU A 165 13.50 -3.96 28.78
C GLU A 165 13.51 -5.34 28.10
N THR A 166 12.51 -5.59 27.24
CA THR A 166 12.34 -6.88 26.55
C THR A 166 11.76 -6.68 25.17
N ALA A 167 11.81 -7.72 24.34
CA ALA A 167 11.33 -7.68 22.96
C ALA A 167 9.85 -7.28 22.85
N THR A 168 9.01 -7.66 23.81
CA THR A 168 7.56 -7.39 23.78
C THR A 168 7.21 -5.94 24.13
N ARG A 169 8.17 -5.15 24.62
CA ARG A 169 7.97 -3.74 24.96
C ARG A 169 8.14 -2.84 23.75
N THR A 170 7.80 -1.58 23.95
CA THR A 170 7.89 -0.54 22.94
C THR A 170 9.04 0.42 23.24
N VAL A 171 9.84 0.71 22.22
CA VAL A 171 10.70 1.89 22.17
C VAL A 171 10.45 2.59 20.84
N SER A 172 9.90 3.80 20.89
CA SER A 172 9.42 4.49 19.71
C SER A 172 9.45 6.01 19.84
N GLN A 173 9.29 6.65 18.68
CA GLN A 173 8.97 8.07 18.56
C GLN A 173 7.53 8.17 18.08
N ILE A 174 6.70 8.94 18.79
CA ILE A 174 5.31 9.16 18.46
C ILE A 174 5.11 10.58 17.89
N TYR A 175 4.38 10.66 16.78
CA TYR A 175 4.01 11.90 16.12
C TYR A 175 2.53 12.16 16.35
N GLN A 176 2.19 13.32 16.92
CA GLN A 176 0.83 13.61 17.40
C GLN A 176 0.29 14.93 16.85
N SER A 177 -1.04 14.99 16.70
CA SER A 177 -1.80 16.22 16.48
C SER A 177 -2.89 16.32 17.54
N ASN A 178 -2.97 17.46 18.25
CA ASN A 178 -3.92 17.67 19.35
C ASN A 178 -3.92 16.51 20.37
N TYR A 179 -2.73 16.10 20.82
CA TYR A 179 -2.52 14.99 21.76
C TYR A 179 -3.02 13.61 21.28
N SER A 180 -3.33 13.45 19.99
CA SER A 180 -3.76 12.20 19.38
C SER A 180 -2.68 11.68 18.42
N GLY A 181 -2.31 10.40 18.55
CA GLY A 181 -1.28 9.77 17.72
C GLY A 181 -1.66 9.71 16.24
N ARG A 182 -0.72 10.01 15.35
CA ARG A 182 -0.90 9.96 13.89
C ARG A 182 0.10 9.06 13.20
N ALA A 183 1.35 9.06 13.68
CA ALA A 183 2.37 8.13 13.23
C ALA A 183 3.27 7.70 14.40
N GLU A 184 3.90 6.54 14.26
CA GLU A 184 4.85 5.99 15.22
C GLU A 184 5.98 5.26 14.49
N THR A 185 7.22 5.47 14.91
CA THR A 185 8.41 4.77 14.40
C THR A 185 9.21 4.15 15.52
N GLY A 186 9.64 2.88 15.37
CA GLY A 186 10.47 2.22 16.38
C GLY A 186 10.28 0.71 16.46
N LEU A 187 10.65 0.13 17.60
CA LEU A 187 10.47 -1.29 17.91
C LEU A 187 9.23 -1.43 18.79
N THR A 188 8.10 -1.86 18.20
CA THR A 188 6.79 -1.80 18.86
C THR A 188 6.17 -3.19 18.98
N GLY A 189 6.27 -3.79 20.17
CA GLY A 189 5.73 -5.12 20.47
C GLY A 189 6.61 -6.31 20.03
N ASP A 190 7.70 -6.04 19.31
CA ASP A 190 8.79 -6.97 18.99
C ASP A 190 10.07 -6.18 18.67
N ASP A 191 11.14 -6.87 18.28
CA ASP A 191 12.41 -6.25 17.87
C ASP A 191 12.49 -5.96 16.37
N ASN A 192 11.37 -6.00 15.64
CA ASN A 192 11.32 -5.57 14.25
C ASN A 192 11.17 -4.05 14.20
N PHE A 193 11.85 -3.40 13.26
CA PHE A 193 11.66 -1.96 13.05
C PHE A 193 10.35 -1.71 12.29
N ARG A 194 9.51 -0.82 12.80
CA ARG A 194 8.15 -0.58 12.30
C ARG A 194 7.90 0.89 12.03
N ILE A 195 7.08 1.15 11.01
CA ILE A 195 6.40 2.43 10.79
C ILE A 195 4.90 2.18 10.84
N LYS A 196 4.21 2.86 11.75
CA LYS A 196 2.77 2.74 11.98
C LYS A 196 2.07 4.06 11.77
N VAL A 197 0.83 4.02 11.28
CA VAL A 197 -0.03 5.19 11.12
C VAL A 197 -1.40 4.96 11.74
N SER A 198 -2.05 6.06 12.14
CA SER A 198 -3.39 6.05 12.74
C SER A 198 -4.15 7.31 12.35
N ALA A 199 -5.43 7.14 12.00
CA ALA A 199 -6.33 8.26 11.72
C ALA A 199 -6.91 8.87 13.01
N ASP A 200 -7.07 8.06 14.06
CA ASP A 200 -7.81 8.38 15.29
C ASP A 200 -6.95 8.32 16.56
N GLY A 201 -5.69 7.89 16.46
CA GLY A 201 -4.77 7.70 17.57
C GLY A 201 -5.02 6.44 18.40
N SER A 202 -6.01 5.62 18.03
CA SER A 202 -6.43 4.41 18.76
C SER A 202 -6.26 3.15 17.90
N GLN A 203 -6.71 3.21 16.64
CA GLN A 203 -6.48 2.14 15.66
C GLN A 203 -5.19 2.39 14.90
N TRP A 204 -4.25 1.46 15.03
CA TRP A 204 -2.95 1.54 14.40
C TRP A 204 -2.80 0.51 13.29
N ARG A 205 -2.12 0.93 12.22
CA ARG A 205 -1.83 0.10 11.05
C ARG A 205 -0.33 0.06 10.83
N ASP A 206 0.26 -1.13 10.74
CA ASP A 206 1.65 -1.30 10.30
C ASP A 206 1.73 -1.00 8.80
N SER A 207 2.39 0.10 8.43
CA SER A 207 2.65 0.46 7.04
C SER A 207 3.92 -0.19 6.51
N LEU A 208 4.94 -0.31 7.36
CA LEU A 208 6.23 -0.93 7.03
C LEU A 208 6.75 -1.71 8.23
N VAL A 209 7.27 -2.91 7.99
CA VAL A 209 7.95 -3.74 8.99
C VAL A 209 9.23 -4.32 8.40
N ILE A 210 10.36 -4.13 9.08
CA ILE A 210 11.67 -4.71 8.74
C ILE A 210 11.95 -5.87 9.68
N ASP A 211 12.06 -7.08 9.11
CA ASP A 211 12.44 -8.27 9.88
C ASP A 211 13.88 -8.16 10.38
N ARG A 212 14.08 -8.38 11.67
CA ARG A 212 15.38 -8.26 12.34
C ARG A 212 16.41 -9.33 11.97
N ASN A 213 15.98 -10.52 11.55
CA ASN A 213 16.86 -11.65 11.28
C ASN A 213 17.36 -11.63 9.84
N VAL A 214 16.48 -11.30 8.90
CA VAL A 214 16.79 -11.35 7.46
C VAL A 214 16.83 -9.99 6.78
N GLY A 215 16.42 -8.91 7.45
CA GLY A 215 16.38 -7.56 6.88
C GLY A 215 15.29 -7.35 5.83
N SER A 216 14.34 -8.29 5.68
CA SER A 216 13.27 -8.20 4.69
C SER A 216 12.25 -7.14 5.08
N VAL A 217 11.83 -6.33 4.11
CA VAL A 217 10.81 -5.29 4.28
C VAL A 217 9.44 -5.84 3.86
N SER A 218 8.42 -5.64 4.70
CA SER A 218 7.02 -5.96 4.40
C SER A 218 6.12 -4.73 4.52
N PHE A 219 5.01 -4.74 3.79
CA PHE A 219 4.02 -3.65 3.73
C PHE A 219 2.60 -4.16 4.11
N PRO A 220 2.31 -4.38 5.40
CA PRO A 220 1.10 -5.08 5.84
C PRO A 220 -0.22 -4.37 5.50
N SER A 221 -0.19 -3.06 5.22
CA SER A 221 -1.37 -2.24 4.95
C SER A 221 -1.64 -1.95 3.46
N GLY A 222 -1.02 -2.68 2.52
CA GLY A 222 -1.16 -2.49 1.07
C GLY A 222 0.21 -2.21 0.41
N GLY A 223 0.58 -3.04 -0.57
CA GLY A 223 1.96 -3.56 -0.64
C GLY A 223 2.81 -3.27 -1.89
N PRO A 224 3.90 -4.05 -2.09
CA PRO A 224 4.98 -3.85 -3.07
C PRO A 224 4.56 -4.25 -4.50
N THR A 225 3.28 -4.10 -4.82
CA THR A 225 2.70 -4.61 -6.06
C THR A 225 1.57 -3.69 -6.49
N LYS A 226 1.62 -3.21 -7.73
CA LYS A 226 0.61 -2.31 -8.29
C LYS A 226 -0.05 -2.96 -9.48
N ILE A 227 -1.38 -3.01 -9.48
CA ILE A 227 -2.17 -3.59 -10.57
C ILE A 227 -2.77 -2.45 -11.40
N LEU A 228 -2.53 -2.49 -12.70
CA LEU A 228 -3.12 -1.59 -13.68
C LEU A 228 -3.94 -2.41 -14.68
N THR A 229 -5.07 -1.87 -15.12
CA THR A 229 -5.96 -2.52 -16.10
C THR A 229 -6.27 -1.60 -17.26
N PHE A 230 -6.34 -2.14 -18.47
CA PHE A 230 -6.61 -1.41 -19.69
C PHE A 230 -7.81 -2.02 -20.41
N ALA A 231 -8.93 -1.30 -20.43
CA ALA A 231 -10.10 -1.60 -21.24
C ALA A 231 -10.13 -0.80 -22.56
N ALA A 232 -9.22 0.16 -22.71
CA ALA A 232 -8.98 0.94 -23.92
C ALA A 232 -7.46 1.03 -24.15
N SER A 233 -7.07 1.20 -25.41
CA SER A 233 -5.66 1.36 -25.78
C SER A 233 -5.03 2.57 -25.09
N GLY A 234 -3.77 2.45 -24.70
CA GLY A 234 -3.04 3.49 -23.99
C GLY A 234 -1.56 3.22 -23.95
N VAL A 235 -0.87 3.89 -23.04
CA VAL A 235 0.56 3.72 -22.79
C VAL A 235 0.74 3.29 -21.35
N TYR A 236 1.55 2.25 -21.15
CA TYR A 236 2.02 1.85 -19.83
C TYR A 236 3.42 2.43 -19.62
N THR A 237 3.59 3.15 -18.50
CA THR A 237 4.87 3.66 -18.04
C THR A 237 5.19 3.01 -16.69
N PRO A 238 6.33 2.32 -16.54
CA PRO A 238 6.66 1.66 -15.29
C PRO A 238 6.78 2.63 -14.12
N SER A 239 6.23 2.26 -12.96
CA SER A 239 6.43 3.05 -11.74
C SER A 239 7.92 3.03 -11.33
N PRO A 240 8.46 4.13 -10.75
CA PRO A 240 9.84 4.16 -10.27
C PRO A 240 10.13 3.00 -9.30
N GLY A 241 11.23 2.28 -9.51
CA GLY A 241 11.68 1.18 -8.66
C GLY A 241 11.14 -0.21 -9.03
N VAL A 242 10.33 -0.35 -10.08
CA VAL A 242 9.87 -1.66 -10.54
C VAL A 242 11.03 -2.55 -10.99
N ARG A 243 10.96 -3.86 -10.69
CA ARG A 243 11.94 -4.88 -11.12
C ARG A 243 11.35 -5.81 -12.16
N PHE A 244 10.11 -6.25 -11.95
CA PHE A 244 9.40 -7.16 -12.84
C PHE A 244 7.96 -6.71 -13.04
N VAL A 245 7.41 -7.07 -14.18
CA VAL A 245 6.01 -6.83 -14.51
C VAL A 245 5.42 -8.11 -15.09
N ASP A 246 4.31 -8.58 -14.52
CA ASP A 246 3.50 -9.66 -15.07
C ASP A 246 2.33 -9.07 -15.85
N VAL A 247 2.23 -9.46 -17.11
CA VAL A 247 1.26 -8.91 -18.07
C VAL A 247 0.34 -10.02 -18.53
N ILE A 248 -0.98 -9.78 -18.44
CA ILE A 248 -2.03 -10.71 -18.87
C ILE A 248 -2.86 -10.00 -19.93
N LEU A 249 -2.99 -10.60 -21.11
CA LEU A 249 -3.71 -10.05 -22.26
C LEU A 249 -4.83 -10.97 -22.71
N PHE A 250 -5.93 -10.35 -23.14
CA PHE A 250 -7.08 -10.99 -23.76
C PHE A 250 -7.32 -10.34 -25.12
N GLY A 251 -7.33 -11.12 -26.20
CA GLY A 251 -7.66 -10.64 -27.55
C GLY A 251 -9.17 -10.41 -27.72
N GLY A 252 -9.58 -9.70 -28.76
CA GLY A 252 -11.00 -9.53 -29.09
C GLY A 252 -11.63 -10.83 -29.57
N GLY A 253 -12.86 -11.12 -29.14
CA GLY A 253 -13.66 -12.22 -29.68
C GLY A 253 -14.15 -11.90 -31.10
N GLY A 254 -14.33 -12.92 -31.93
CA GLY A 254 -14.93 -12.76 -33.25
C GLY A 254 -16.44 -12.52 -33.18
N GLY A 255 -16.99 -11.83 -34.18
CA GLY A 255 -18.43 -11.63 -34.32
C GLY A 255 -19.13 -12.86 -34.89
N GLY A 256 -20.38 -13.10 -34.49
CA GLY A 256 -21.22 -14.13 -35.10
C GLY A 256 -21.74 -13.70 -36.47
N GLY A 257 -22.05 -14.65 -37.34
CA GLY A 257 -22.72 -14.38 -38.62
C GLY A 257 -24.20 -14.05 -38.44
N GLY A 258 -24.77 -13.31 -39.40
CA GLY A 258 -26.21 -13.08 -39.50
C GLY A 258 -26.95 -14.31 -40.04
N GLY A 259 -28.23 -14.44 -39.72
CA GLY A 259 -29.08 -15.50 -40.25
C GLY A 259 -29.49 -15.26 -41.70
N ALA A 260 -29.70 -16.35 -42.44
CA ALA A 260 -30.17 -16.28 -43.82
C ALA A 260 -31.65 -15.89 -43.90
N LYS A 261 -32.06 -15.42 -45.08
CA LYS A 261 -33.45 -15.12 -45.40
C LYS A 261 -33.88 -15.88 -46.65
N ALA A 262 -34.88 -16.75 -46.55
CA ALA A 262 -35.30 -17.62 -47.66
C ALA A 262 -36.81 -17.61 -47.91
N ALA A 263 -37.24 -17.99 -49.12
CA ALA A 263 -38.66 -18.22 -49.41
C ALA A 263 -39.22 -19.41 -48.61
N ALA A 264 -40.53 -19.43 -48.39
CA ALA A 264 -41.20 -20.59 -47.80
C ALA A 264 -40.92 -21.86 -48.64
N GLY A 265 -40.70 -22.99 -47.96
CA GLY A 265 -40.32 -24.25 -48.59
C GLY A 265 -38.81 -24.43 -48.80
N ILE A 266 -38.01 -23.37 -48.63
CA ILE A 266 -36.54 -23.40 -48.75
C ILE A 266 -35.92 -23.30 -47.37
N ALA A 267 -34.95 -24.17 -47.08
CA ALA A 267 -34.23 -24.10 -45.81
C ALA A 267 -33.41 -22.81 -45.70
N ALA A 268 -33.61 -22.06 -44.62
CA ALA A 268 -32.82 -20.91 -44.25
C ALA A 268 -31.95 -21.28 -43.04
N VAL A 269 -30.64 -21.08 -43.13
CA VAL A 269 -29.71 -21.50 -42.09
C VAL A 269 -29.35 -20.32 -41.20
N GLY A 270 -29.20 -20.55 -39.90
CA GLY A 270 -28.73 -19.53 -38.96
C GLY A 270 -27.26 -19.19 -39.15
N GLY A 271 -26.84 -18.02 -38.69
CA GLY A 271 -25.42 -17.63 -38.74
C GLY A 271 -24.56 -18.49 -37.81
N GLY A 272 -23.30 -18.73 -38.19
CA GLY A 272 -22.33 -19.38 -37.33
C GLY A 272 -21.88 -18.47 -36.18
N GLY A 273 -21.46 -19.06 -35.06
CA GLY A 273 -20.91 -18.30 -33.93
C GLY A 273 -19.49 -17.80 -34.19
N GLY A 274 -19.10 -16.69 -33.56
CA GLY A 274 -17.72 -16.19 -33.55
C GLY A 274 -16.82 -17.00 -32.62
N GLY A 275 -15.53 -17.08 -32.95
CA GLY A 275 -14.52 -17.69 -32.09
C GLY A 275 -14.11 -16.81 -30.93
N GLY A 276 -13.68 -17.43 -29.82
CA GLY A 276 -13.12 -16.70 -28.68
C GLY A 276 -11.77 -16.05 -28.99
N GLY A 277 -11.51 -14.89 -28.39
CA GLY A 277 -10.20 -14.23 -28.41
C GLY A 277 -9.15 -14.99 -27.57
N GLY A 278 -7.89 -14.86 -27.94
CA GLY A 278 -6.78 -15.53 -27.28
C GLY A 278 -6.48 -14.99 -25.88
N TRP A 279 -5.78 -15.81 -25.09
CA TRP A 279 -5.19 -15.42 -23.81
C TRP A 279 -3.66 -15.54 -23.87
N ALA A 280 -2.95 -14.55 -23.32
CA ALA A 280 -1.51 -14.57 -23.20
C ALA A 280 -1.06 -14.00 -21.85
N ARG A 281 -0.04 -14.60 -21.24
CA ARG A 281 0.59 -14.09 -20.02
C ARG A 281 2.11 -14.16 -20.15
N GLY A 282 2.80 -13.14 -19.68
CA GLY A 282 4.26 -13.08 -19.70
C GLY A 282 4.81 -12.22 -18.57
N MET A 283 5.98 -12.61 -18.05
CA MET A 283 6.68 -11.89 -17.00
C MET A 283 7.95 -11.26 -17.58
N PHE A 284 8.10 -9.96 -17.41
CA PHE A 284 9.14 -9.16 -18.04
C PHE A 284 9.94 -8.38 -17.00
N PRO A 285 11.28 -8.34 -17.08
CA PRO A 285 12.06 -7.42 -16.26
C PRO A 285 11.84 -5.97 -16.71
N ALA A 286 11.96 -5.01 -15.79
CA ALA A 286 11.78 -3.59 -16.09
C ALA A 286 12.71 -3.09 -17.23
N SER A 287 13.89 -3.69 -17.37
CA SER A 287 14.83 -3.41 -18.46
C SER A 287 14.31 -3.79 -19.85
N ALA A 288 13.50 -4.85 -19.97
CA ALA A 288 12.89 -5.25 -21.24
C ALA A 288 11.72 -4.34 -21.65
N ILE A 289 11.07 -3.72 -20.66
CA ILE A 289 9.97 -2.78 -20.87
C ILE A 289 10.50 -1.39 -21.26
N GLY A 290 11.65 -0.99 -20.71
CA GLY A 290 12.24 0.32 -20.99
C GLY A 290 11.40 1.46 -20.41
N ALA A 291 11.39 2.61 -21.09
CA ALA A 291 10.70 3.81 -20.59
C ALA A 291 9.18 3.68 -20.59
N SER A 292 8.60 3.02 -21.60
CA SER A 292 7.17 2.78 -21.71
C SER A 292 6.86 1.72 -22.76
N GLN A 293 5.65 1.17 -22.71
CA GLN A 293 5.11 0.26 -23.73
C GLN A 293 3.73 0.72 -24.17
N SER A 294 3.45 0.63 -25.47
CA SER A 294 2.09 0.80 -25.98
C SER A 294 1.24 -0.39 -25.56
N VAL A 295 0.08 -0.14 -24.96
CA VAL A 295 -0.92 -1.16 -24.66
C VAL A 295 -2.03 -1.01 -25.69
N THR A 296 -2.12 -1.93 -26.64
CA THR A 296 -3.20 -1.97 -27.64
C THR A 296 -4.28 -2.92 -27.16
N ILE A 297 -5.52 -2.45 -27.09
CA ILE A 297 -6.68 -3.29 -26.79
C ILE A 297 -7.42 -3.63 -28.08
N GLY A 298 -7.55 -4.93 -28.35
CA GLY A 298 -8.26 -5.45 -29.51
C GLY A 298 -9.76 -5.22 -29.41
N ALA A 299 -10.37 -4.66 -30.45
CA ALA A 299 -11.82 -4.53 -30.53
C ALA A 299 -12.49 -5.90 -30.66
N GLY A 300 -13.71 -6.04 -30.14
CA GLY A 300 -14.55 -7.19 -30.48
C GLY A 300 -14.96 -7.14 -31.95
N GLY A 301 -15.01 -8.29 -32.62
CA GLY A 301 -15.46 -8.39 -33.99
C GLY A 301 -16.94 -8.00 -34.11
N ALA A 302 -17.27 -7.18 -35.09
CA ALA A 302 -18.66 -6.83 -35.38
C ALA A 302 -19.47 -8.07 -35.79
N GLY A 303 -20.69 -8.19 -35.29
CA GLY A 303 -21.62 -9.23 -35.76
C GLY A 303 -22.06 -8.97 -37.20
N GLY A 304 -22.38 -10.04 -37.92
CA GLY A 304 -22.91 -9.95 -39.28
C GLY A 304 -24.23 -9.19 -39.30
N ALA A 305 -24.35 -8.24 -40.22
CA ALA A 305 -25.56 -7.42 -40.34
C ALA A 305 -26.81 -8.26 -40.61
N SER A 306 -27.95 -7.80 -40.08
CA SER A 306 -29.28 -8.34 -40.39
C SER A 306 -29.53 -8.34 -41.89
N GLN A 307 -30.06 -9.46 -42.41
CA GLN A 307 -30.43 -9.56 -43.82
C GLN A 307 -31.85 -9.06 -44.05
N THR A 308 -31.98 -8.01 -44.86
CA THR A 308 -33.26 -7.40 -45.25
C THR A 308 -33.72 -7.81 -46.65
N THR A 309 -32.79 -8.15 -47.54
CA THR A 309 -33.08 -8.62 -48.89
C THR A 309 -33.62 -10.05 -48.88
N ASN A 310 -34.71 -10.29 -49.59
CA ASN A 310 -35.31 -11.62 -49.73
C ASN A 310 -34.36 -12.59 -50.44
N SER A 311 -34.40 -13.86 -50.04
CA SER A 311 -33.62 -14.94 -50.67
C SER A 311 -32.11 -14.66 -50.70
N THR A 312 -31.58 -14.16 -49.58
CA THR A 312 -30.16 -13.77 -49.42
C THR A 312 -29.53 -14.50 -48.24
N ALA A 313 -28.29 -14.93 -48.42
CA ALA A 313 -27.47 -15.50 -47.35
C ALA A 313 -27.16 -14.46 -46.27
N GLY A 314 -26.93 -14.92 -45.05
CA GLY A 314 -26.47 -14.12 -43.93
C GLY A 314 -25.17 -13.38 -44.23
N ALA A 315 -24.97 -12.23 -43.59
CA ALA A 315 -23.67 -11.57 -43.59
C ALA A 315 -22.70 -12.30 -42.65
N ASN A 316 -21.43 -12.38 -43.02
CA ASN A 316 -20.38 -12.92 -42.14
C ASN A 316 -20.13 -11.98 -40.95
N GLY A 317 -19.75 -12.55 -39.81
CA GLY A 317 -19.19 -11.79 -38.70
C GLY A 317 -17.75 -11.39 -39.00
N ALA A 318 -17.29 -10.31 -38.36
CA ALA A 318 -15.93 -9.82 -38.49
C ALA A 318 -14.99 -10.51 -37.46
N THR A 319 -13.70 -10.55 -37.79
CA THR A 319 -12.64 -11.02 -36.89
C THR A 319 -12.49 -10.07 -35.69
N GLY A 320 -12.14 -10.62 -34.53
CA GLY A 320 -11.73 -9.83 -33.37
C GLY A 320 -10.33 -9.23 -33.54
N GLY A 321 -10.06 -8.12 -32.88
CA GLY A 321 -8.75 -7.46 -32.91
C GLY A 321 -7.76 -8.06 -31.92
N ASP A 322 -6.47 -7.90 -32.19
CA ASP A 322 -5.39 -8.31 -31.30
C ASP A 322 -5.22 -7.34 -30.12
N THR A 323 -4.90 -7.88 -28.94
CA THR A 323 -4.44 -7.11 -27.79
C THR A 323 -2.93 -7.31 -27.63
N ALA A 324 -2.17 -6.23 -27.44
CA ALA A 324 -0.72 -6.28 -27.40
C ALA A 324 -0.13 -5.38 -26.31
N PHE A 325 0.96 -5.84 -25.70
CA PHE A 325 1.83 -5.07 -24.83
C PHE A 325 3.15 -4.84 -25.56
N GLY A 326 3.18 -3.76 -26.34
CA GLY A 326 4.23 -3.47 -27.31
C GLY A 326 4.49 -4.66 -28.23
N ALA A 327 5.78 -4.96 -28.46
CA ALA A 327 6.22 -6.15 -29.16
C ALA A 327 6.49 -7.35 -28.21
N LEU A 328 6.34 -7.16 -26.89
CA LEU A 328 6.75 -8.13 -25.88
C LEU A 328 5.73 -9.27 -25.70
N LEU A 329 4.44 -8.96 -25.83
CA LEU A 329 3.37 -9.93 -25.66
C LEU A 329 2.17 -9.59 -26.54
N ARG A 330 1.53 -10.60 -27.11
CA ARG A 330 0.30 -10.46 -27.89
C ARG A 330 -0.69 -11.57 -27.58
N ALA A 331 -1.96 -11.22 -27.47
CA ALA A 331 -3.10 -12.12 -27.50
C ALA A 331 -3.93 -11.82 -28.75
N PHE A 332 -4.00 -12.78 -29.66
CA PHE A 332 -4.63 -12.59 -30.96
C PHE A 332 -6.15 -12.72 -30.89
N GLY A 333 -6.83 -12.08 -31.84
CA GLY A 333 -8.29 -12.12 -31.95
C GLY A 333 -8.87 -13.47 -32.42
N GLY A 334 -10.15 -13.68 -32.13
CA GLY A 334 -10.94 -14.81 -32.62
C GLY A 334 -11.51 -14.57 -34.04
N GLY A 335 -11.74 -15.65 -34.78
CA GLY A 335 -12.32 -15.60 -36.12
C GLY A 335 -13.82 -15.30 -36.13
N GLY A 336 -14.29 -14.62 -37.17
CA GLY A 336 -15.72 -14.37 -37.40
C GLY A 336 -16.47 -15.63 -37.85
N GLY A 337 -17.72 -15.78 -37.42
CA GLY A 337 -18.62 -16.82 -37.88
C GLY A 337 -19.16 -16.53 -39.29
N SER A 338 -19.44 -17.59 -40.06
CA SER A 338 -20.01 -17.40 -41.40
C SER A 338 -21.48 -16.99 -41.32
N GLY A 339 -21.96 -16.23 -42.29
CA GLY A 339 -23.39 -16.01 -42.47
C GLY A 339 -24.14 -17.32 -42.73
N GLY A 340 -25.42 -17.33 -42.41
CA GLY A 340 -26.31 -18.45 -42.73
C GLY A 340 -26.46 -18.65 -44.24
N GLY A 341 -26.45 -19.90 -44.72
CA GLY A 341 -26.70 -20.22 -46.12
C GLY A 341 -28.17 -20.46 -46.47
N LEU A 342 -28.46 -20.53 -47.77
CA LEU A 342 -29.76 -20.96 -48.33
C LEU A 342 -29.66 -22.45 -48.68
N GLY A 343 -30.10 -23.33 -47.78
CA GLY A 343 -29.88 -24.77 -47.91
C GLY A 343 -28.42 -25.21 -47.83
N VAL A 344 -27.53 -24.34 -47.33
CA VAL A 344 -26.09 -24.59 -47.15
C VAL A 344 -25.73 -24.33 -45.69
N ALA A 345 -24.98 -25.25 -45.09
CA ALA A 345 -24.55 -25.13 -43.70
C ALA A 345 -23.70 -23.88 -43.48
N SER A 346 -23.76 -23.34 -42.26
CA SER A 346 -22.85 -22.32 -41.77
C SER A 346 -21.85 -22.93 -40.78
N ALA A 347 -20.72 -22.28 -40.61
CA ALA A 347 -19.66 -22.70 -39.70
C ALA A 347 -19.27 -21.56 -38.74
N GLY A 348 -18.77 -21.94 -37.58
CA GLY A 348 -18.26 -20.98 -36.60
C GLY A 348 -16.79 -20.61 -36.84
N GLY A 349 -16.42 -19.41 -36.40
CA GLY A 349 -15.03 -18.93 -36.48
C GLY A 349 -14.09 -19.68 -35.52
N GLY A 350 -12.79 -19.71 -35.83
CA GLY A 350 -11.78 -20.35 -35.01
C GLY A 350 -11.38 -19.53 -33.77
N GLY A 351 -10.90 -20.17 -32.71
CA GLY A 351 -10.34 -19.46 -31.55
C GLY A 351 -8.94 -18.88 -31.82
N GLY A 352 -8.61 -17.74 -31.21
CA GLY A 352 -7.25 -17.15 -31.24
C GLY A 352 -6.37 -17.62 -30.08
N ASN A 353 -5.05 -17.36 -30.12
CA ASN A 353 -4.15 -17.62 -28.98
C ASN A 353 -2.99 -16.61 -28.92
N HIS A 354 -1.84 -16.99 -28.35
CA HIS A 354 -0.62 -16.15 -28.30
C HIS A 354 0.28 -16.30 -29.55
N ALA A 355 0.04 -17.31 -30.40
CA ALA A 355 0.83 -17.64 -31.58
C ALA A 355 0.15 -17.20 -32.91
N GLY A 356 -1.18 -17.06 -32.92
CA GLY A 356 -1.90 -16.55 -34.08
C GLY A 356 -3.39 -16.29 -33.84
N ALA A 357 -4.01 -15.60 -34.79
CA ALA A 357 -5.44 -15.34 -34.81
C ALA A 357 -6.24 -16.57 -35.25
N GLY A 358 -7.48 -16.67 -34.77
CA GLY A 358 -8.43 -17.63 -35.29
C GLY A 358 -8.87 -17.25 -36.70
N THR A 359 -8.96 -18.21 -37.61
CA THR A 359 -9.43 -17.92 -38.97
C THR A 359 -10.94 -17.79 -39.02
N ASN A 360 -11.43 -16.97 -39.96
CA ASN A 360 -12.86 -16.81 -40.19
C ASN A 360 -13.46 -18.07 -40.84
N ALA A 361 -14.70 -18.37 -40.51
CA ALA A 361 -15.46 -19.39 -41.22
C ALA A 361 -15.94 -18.90 -42.59
N SER A 362 -16.17 -19.85 -43.50
CA SER A 362 -16.70 -19.58 -44.83
C SER A 362 -17.65 -20.68 -45.28
N GLY A 363 -18.96 -20.36 -45.37
CA GLY A 363 -20.00 -21.35 -45.64
C GLY A 363 -19.96 -22.49 -44.63
N ALA A 364 -19.84 -23.73 -45.10
CA ALA A 364 -19.72 -24.91 -44.24
C ALA A 364 -18.31 -25.13 -43.66
N THR A 365 -17.31 -24.36 -44.10
CA THR A 365 -15.91 -24.53 -43.70
C THR A 365 -15.67 -23.83 -42.37
N ALA A 366 -15.39 -24.61 -41.32
CA ALA A 366 -15.04 -24.11 -40.00
C ALA A 366 -13.78 -23.25 -40.00
N GLY A 367 -13.78 -22.20 -39.19
CA GLY A 367 -12.57 -21.49 -38.85
C GLY A 367 -11.66 -22.37 -38.00
N THR A 368 -10.36 -22.27 -38.21
CA THR A 368 -9.32 -23.03 -37.52
C THR A 368 -8.59 -22.17 -36.50
N GLY A 369 -8.24 -22.75 -35.36
CA GLY A 369 -7.29 -22.14 -34.43
C GLY A 369 -5.83 -22.44 -34.81
N PRO A 370 -4.86 -21.62 -34.40
CA PRO A 370 -3.45 -21.89 -34.65
C PRO A 370 -2.91 -22.92 -33.65
N GLY A 371 -2.80 -24.18 -34.08
CA GLY A 371 -2.24 -25.29 -33.31
C GLY A 371 -3.26 -26.31 -32.80
N SER A 372 -2.78 -27.47 -32.36
CA SER A 372 -3.61 -28.63 -31.97
C SER A 372 -4.40 -28.45 -30.67
N SER A 373 -4.04 -27.47 -29.85
CA SER A 373 -4.65 -27.20 -28.55
C SER A 373 -5.65 -26.05 -28.54
N ILE A 374 -6.10 -25.59 -29.72
CA ILE A 374 -7.08 -24.52 -29.86
C ILE A 374 -8.34 -25.07 -30.54
N GLY A 375 -9.51 -24.69 -30.04
CA GLY A 375 -10.77 -25.18 -30.60
C GLY A 375 -11.02 -24.62 -32.00
N ALA A 376 -11.21 -25.51 -32.97
CA ALA A 376 -11.77 -25.17 -34.28
C ALA A 376 -13.27 -24.90 -34.17
N GLY A 377 -13.79 -24.06 -35.06
CA GLY A 377 -15.22 -23.85 -35.19
C GLY A 377 -15.98 -25.12 -35.54
N GLY A 378 -17.26 -25.16 -35.22
CA GLY A 378 -18.17 -26.21 -35.66
C GLY A 378 -18.61 -25.99 -37.10
N SER A 379 -18.79 -27.08 -37.85
CA SER A 379 -19.39 -27.09 -39.19
C SER A 379 -20.77 -27.75 -39.14
N GLY A 380 -21.81 -27.08 -39.66
CA GLY A 380 -23.16 -27.65 -39.61
C GLY A 380 -23.69 -27.78 -38.18
N ALA A 381 -24.50 -28.80 -37.89
CA ALA A 381 -24.99 -29.06 -36.51
C ALA A 381 -23.89 -29.55 -35.54
N THR A 382 -22.63 -29.63 -35.98
CA THR A 382 -21.52 -30.07 -35.14
C THR A 382 -21.10 -28.94 -34.23
N ALA A 383 -21.01 -29.20 -32.92
CA ALA A 383 -20.43 -28.26 -31.98
C ALA A 383 -18.94 -28.02 -32.31
N ALA A 384 -18.41 -26.88 -31.87
CA ALA A 384 -16.98 -26.62 -31.98
C ALA A 384 -16.17 -27.69 -31.21
N THR A 385 -15.05 -28.10 -31.78
CA THR A 385 -14.19 -29.12 -31.16
C THR A 385 -13.40 -28.50 -30.01
N VAL A 386 -13.37 -29.18 -28.86
CA VAL A 386 -12.65 -28.77 -27.65
C VAL A 386 -11.46 -29.71 -27.45
N THR A 387 -10.24 -29.19 -27.49
CA THR A 387 -9.04 -29.91 -27.06
C THR A 387 -8.68 -29.48 -25.64
N THR A 388 -8.32 -30.42 -24.76
CA THR A 388 -7.99 -30.11 -23.36
C THR A 388 -6.50 -30.29 -23.12
N PRO A 389 -5.79 -29.31 -22.52
CA PRO A 389 -6.22 -27.94 -22.20
C PRO A 389 -6.19 -26.99 -23.41
N ASN A 390 -7.16 -26.06 -23.51
CA ASN A 390 -7.19 -25.03 -24.56
C ASN A 390 -7.18 -23.59 -24.02
N TRP A 391 -6.68 -22.69 -24.87
CA TRP A 391 -6.50 -21.27 -24.60
C TRP A 391 -7.53 -20.37 -25.30
N ALA A 392 -8.34 -20.95 -26.18
CA ALA A 392 -9.58 -20.40 -26.72
C ALA A 392 -10.34 -21.51 -27.47
N SER A 393 -11.57 -21.23 -27.87
CA SER A 393 -12.39 -22.17 -28.66
C SER A 393 -13.17 -21.49 -29.78
N GLY A 394 -13.48 -22.25 -30.82
CA GLY A 394 -14.28 -21.78 -31.95
C GLY A 394 -15.78 -21.69 -31.68
N GLY A 395 -16.51 -21.01 -32.56
CA GLY A 395 -17.97 -20.88 -32.50
C GLY A 395 -18.71 -22.10 -33.07
N GLY A 396 -20.00 -22.24 -32.78
CA GLY A 396 -20.85 -23.30 -33.34
C GLY A 396 -21.21 -23.04 -34.82
N GLY A 397 -21.53 -24.10 -35.57
CA GLY A 397 -22.13 -24.01 -36.91
C GLY A 397 -23.64 -24.26 -36.91
N SER A 398 -24.32 -24.06 -38.04
CA SER A 398 -25.72 -24.45 -38.21
C SER A 398 -25.91 -25.36 -39.43
N PRO A 399 -26.75 -26.41 -39.33
CA PRO A 399 -26.90 -27.39 -40.41
C PRO A 399 -27.64 -26.83 -41.62
N ALA A 400 -27.33 -27.37 -42.81
CA ALA A 400 -27.98 -27.05 -44.08
C ALA A 400 -29.50 -27.24 -44.08
N THR A 401 -30.01 -28.11 -43.21
CA THR A 401 -31.43 -28.47 -43.09
C THR A 401 -32.29 -27.40 -42.43
N GLY A 402 -31.69 -26.32 -41.91
CA GLY A 402 -32.42 -25.30 -41.17
C GLY A 402 -32.90 -25.78 -39.79
N ALA A 403 -32.18 -26.73 -39.19
CA ALA A 403 -32.46 -27.21 -37.84
C ALA A 403 -31.81 -26.31 -36.75
N ALA A 404 -31.83 -26.77 -35.50
CA ALA A 404 -31.27 -26.04 -34.36
C ALA A 404 -29.75 -25.79 -34.52
N GLY A 405 -29.30 -24.63 -34.02
CA GLY A 405 -27.89 -24.26 -34.02
C GLY A 405 -27.07 -25.09 -33.02
N ALA A 406 -25.81 -25.40 -33.37
CA ALA A 406 -24.84 -26.00 -32.48
C ALA A 406 -24.32 -25.03 -31.42
N THR A 407 -23.95 -25.59 -30.27
CA THR A 407 -23.31 -24.88 -29.16
C THR A 407 -21.88 -24.44 -29.51
N GLY A 408 -21.49 -23.28 -29.00
CA GLY A 408 -20.12 -22.78 -29.10
C GLY A 408 -19.11 -23.62 -28.30
N GLY A 409 -17.84 -23.54 -28.66
CA GLY A 409 -16.78 -24.32 -28.02
C GLY A 409 -16.55 -23.89 -26.56
N VAL A 410 -16.09 -24.83 -25.75
CA VAL A 410 -15.76 -24.60 -24.33
C VAL A 410 -14.27 -24.33 -24.18
N SER A 411 -13.89 -23.47 -23.24
CA SER A 411 -12.47 -23.18 -22.94
C SER A 411 -12.14 -23.26 -21.45
N TYR A 412 -10.93 -23.74 -21.11
CA TYR A 412 -10.51 -23.93 -19.73
C TYR A 412 -9.66 -22.77 -19.19
N TYR A 413 -8.77 -22.22 -20.01
CA TYR A 413 -7.87 -21.13 -19.60
C TYR A 413 -8.13 -19.81 -20.33
N GLY A 414 -8.89 -19.83 -21.42
CA GLY A 414 -9.21 -18.62 -22.18
C GLY A 414 -10.68 -18.54 -22.56
N SER A 415 -10.98 -17.76 -23.60
CA SER A 415 -12.37 -17.42 -23.92
C SER A 415 -13.07 -18.50 -24.74
N SER A 416 -14.40 -18.47 -24.69
CA SER A 416 -15.24 -19.46 -25.35
C SER A 416 -15.96 -18.89 -26.58
N GLY A 417 -16.31 -19.78 -27.51
CA GLY A 417 -16.93 -19.39 -28.78
C GLY A 417 -18.44 -19.20 -28.67
N GLY A 418 -19.02 -18.42 -29.57
CA GLY A 418 -20.47 -18.18 -29.61
C GLY A 418 -21.25 -19.39 -30.13
N GLY A 419 -22.52 -19.51 -29.70
CA GLY A 419 -23.47 -20.46 -30.28
C GLY A 419 -23.98 -19.99 -31.64
N SER A 420 -24.39 -20.90 -32.50
CA SER A 420 -24.94 -20.54 -33.82
C SER A 420 -26.43 -20.25 -33.79
N GLY A 421 -26.92 -19.49 -34.77
CA GLY A 421 -28.34 -19.17 -34.87
C GLY A 421 -29.20 -20.37 -35.28
N GLY A 422 -30.48 -20.35 -34.92
CA GLY A 422 -31.45 -21.33 -35.39
C GLY A 422 -31.77 -21.18 -36.88
N GLY A 423 -32.09 -22.27 -37.56
CA GLY A 423 -32.56 -22.27 -38.93
C GLY A 423 -34.09 -22.41 -39.06
N VAL A 424 -34.60 -22.15 -40.28
CA VAL A 424 -35.95 -22.48 -40.72
C VAL A 424 -35.86 -23.65 -41.70
N SER A 425 -36.57 -24.74 -41.43
CA SER A 425 -36.55 -25.94 -42.27
C SER A 425 -37.33 -25.77 -43.59
N THR A 426 -37.20 -26.73 -44.51
CA THR A 426 -38.02 -26.80 -45.74
C THR A 426 -39.51 -27.00 -45.45
N THR A 427 -39.87 -27.48 -44.26
CA THR A 427 -41.27 -27.56 -43.78
C THR A 427 -41.70 -26.30 -43.04
N ASN A 428 -40.92 -25.21 -43.15
CA ASN A 428 -41.15 -23.94 -42.49
C ASN A 428 -41.19 -24.04 -40.95
N ALA A 429 -40.45 -24.97 -40.36
CA ALA A 429 -40.34 -25.09 -38.91
C ALA A 429 -39.19 -24.19 -38.41
N ALA A 430 -39.49 -23.32 -37.45
CA ALA A 430 -38.49 -22.50 -36.76
C ALA A 430 -37.77 -23.32 -35.69
N SER A 431 -36.45 -23.18 -35.63
CA SER A 431 -35.55 -23.84 -34.68
C SER A 431 -34.88 -22.86 -33.72
N SER A 432 -34.40 -23.39 -32.59
CA SER A 432 -33.67 -22.64 -31.56
C SER A 432 -32.23 -22.35 -31.99
N GLY A 433 -31.63 -21.32 -31.40
CA GLY A 433 -30.19 -21.12 -31.47
C GLY A 433 -29.43 -22.12 -30.59
N GLY A 434 -28.12 -22.19 -30.79
CA GLY A 434 -27.20 -22.91 -29.92
C GLY A 434 -26.81 -22.09 -28.69
N ALA A 435 -26.38 -22.76 -27.62
CA ALA A 435 -25.86 -22.09 -26.44
C ALA A 435 -24.48 -21.48 -26.72
N GLY A 436 -24.12 -20.44 -25.98
CA GLY A 436 -22.75 -19.96 -25.94
C GLY A 436 -21.83 -21.01 -25.33
N GLY A 437 -20.55 -20.95 -25.67
CA GLY A 437 -19.52 -21.75 -25.03
C GLY A 437 -19.38 -21.45 -23.54
N ARG A 438 -18.94 -22.45 -22.77
CA ARG A 438 -18.66 -22.32 -21.33
C ARG A 438 -17.18 -21.94 -21.12
N PHE A 439 -16.88 -21.24 -20.03
CA PHE A 439 -15.53 -21.14 -19.49
C PHE A 439 -15.46 -21.75 -18.09
N TYR A 440 -14.29 -22.30 -17.71
CA TYR A 440 -14.04 -22.83 -16.37
C TYR A 440 -13.14 -21.88 -15.58
N ALA A 441 -13.68 -21.33 -14.49
CA ALA A 441 -12.87 -20.74 -13.43
C ALA A 441 -12.68 -21.80 -12.32
N PRO A 442 -11.61 -21.74 -11.51
CA PRO A 442 -11.47 -22.67 -10.39
C PRO A 442 -12.70 -22.55 -9.48
N SER A 443 -13.52 -23.61 -9.46
CA SER A 443 -14.73 -23.85 -8.64
C SER A 443 -16.13 -23.65 -9.27
N PHE A 444 -16.31 -23.19 -10.52
CA PHE A 444 -17.64 -23.16 -11.17
C PHE A 444 -17.60 -23.02 -12.71
N ALA A 445 -18.70 -23.39 -13.38
CA ALA A 445 -18.87 -23.31 -14.84
C ALA A 445 -20.11 -22.46 -15.23
N THR A 446 -19.89 -21.29 -15.84
CA THR A 446 -20.95 -20.36 -16.26
C THR A 446 -21.08 -20.34 -17.79
N VAL A 447 -22.30 -20.19 -18.32
CA VAL A 447 -22.62 -20.36 -19.76
C VAL A 447 -23.48 -19.20 -20.27
N GLY A 448 -23.27 -18.78 -21.53
CA GLY A 448 -24.21 -17.90 -22.23
C GLY A 448 -25.43 -18.69 -22.67
N ALA A 449 -26.62 -18.28 -22.23
CA ALA A 449 -27.86 -19.01 -22.54
C ALA A 449 -28.18 -18.96 -24.05
N ALA A 450 -28.60 -20.10 -24.62
CA ALA A 450 -29.12 -20.17 -26.00
C ALA A 450 -30.41 -19.34 -26.15
N GLY A 451 -30.65 -18.77 -27.33
CA GLY A 451 -31.99 -18.29 -27.70
C GLY A 451 -32.95 -19.48 -27.89
N VAL A 452 -34.05 -19.53 -27.14
CA VAL A 452 -35.01 -20.65 -27.12
C VAL A 452 -36.09 -20.46 -28.21
N ALA A 453 -36.45 -21.51 -28.95
CA ALA A 453 -37.49 -21.46 -29.97
C ALA A 453 -38.91 -21.41 -29.35
N GLY A 454 -39.80 -20.62 -29.97
CA GLY A 454 -41.15 -20.33 -29.47
C GLY A 454 -41.55 -18.85 -29.58
N GLY A 455 -40.60 -17.99 -29.96
CA GLY A 455 -40.73 -16.59 -30.34
C GLY A 455 -39.40 -16.13 -30.97
N ALA A 456 -39.34 -14.95 -31.57
CA ALA A 456 -38.10 -14.36 -32.09
C ALA A 456 -37.14 -13.97 -30.94
N VAL A 457 -36.69 -14.95 -30.16
CA VAL A 457 -35.93 -14.75 -28.93
C VAL A 457 -34.45 -14.58 -29.27
N ASN A 458 -33.88 -13.46 -28.83
CA ASN A 458 -32.46 -13.20 -28.96
C ASN A 458 -31.64 -14.21 -28.16
N GLY A 459 -30.42 -14.49 -28.62
CA GLY A 459 -29.45 -15.23 -27.83
C GLY A 459 -29.05 -14.47 -26.57
N GLY A 460 -28.82 -15.19 -25.48
CA GLY A 460 -28.32 -14.59 -24.24
C GLY A 460 -26.91 -14.05 -24.43
N ALA A 461 -26.60 -12.91 -23.81
CA ALA A 461 -25.23 -12.42 -23.76
C ALA A 461 -24.33 -13.45 -23.06
N GLY A 462 -23.11 -13.59 -23.57
CA GLY A 462 -22.11 -14.42 -22.92
C GLY A 462 -21.82 -13.89 -21.52
N PRO A 463 -21.68 -14.76 -20.50
CA PRO A 463 -21.32 -14.33 -19.17
C PRO A 463 -19.97 -13.64 -19.24
N GLY A 464 -19.95 -12.41 -18.77
CA GLY A 464 -18.77 -11.60 -18.62
C GLY A 464 -18.94 -10.74 -17.38
N SER A 465 -17.89 -9.99 -17.05
CA SER A 465 -17.74 -9.27 -15.79
C SER A 465 -17.40 -10.20 -14.63
N PHE A 466 -16.40 -9.78 -13.88
CA PHE A 466 -15.85 -10.39 -12.66
C PHE A 466 -16.98 -10.93 -11.78
N ALA A 467 -17.37 -12.19 -12.00
CA ALA A 467 -18.52 -12.72 -11.28
C ALA A 467 -18.16 -12.66 -9.79
N SER A 468 -19.09 -12.20 -8.95
CA SER A 468 -18.88 -12.17 -7.51
C SER A 468 -18.33 -13.53 -7.09
N LEU A 469 -17.15 -13.53 -6.43
CA LEU A 469 -16.37 -14.70 -5.98
C LEU A 469 -15.28 -15.25 -6.94
N THR A 470 -15.16 -14.76 -8.18
CA THR A 470 -14.01 -15.05 -9.07
C THR A 470 -13.05 -13.87 -9.11
N GLY A 471 -11.83 -14.05 -8.60
CA GLY A 471 -10.79 -13.03 -8.66
C GLY A 471 -10.57 -12.52 -10.09
N SER A 472 -10.47 -11.19 -10.23
CA SER A 472 -10.58 -10.45 -11.49
C SER A 472 -9.41 -10.58 -12.46
N LEU A 473 -8.32 -11.27 -12.09
CA LEU A 473 -7.03 -11.10 -12.77
C LEU A 473 -6.82 -12.07 -13.95
N SER A 474 -7.62 -13.12 -14.10
CA SER A 474 -7.42 -14.13 -15.17
C SER A 474 -8.72 -14.66 -15.77
N GLN A 475 -9.86 -14.00 -15.56
CA GLN A 475 -11.15 -14.51 -16.03
C GLN A 475 -11.42 -14.09 -17.50
N PRO A 476 -11.58 -15.05 -18.42
CA PRO A 476 -12.04 -14.77 -19.78
C PRO A 476 -13.57 -14.70 -19.84
N GLY A 477 -14.09 -14.19 -20.95
CA GLY A 477 -15.52 -14.08 -21.23
C GLY A 477 -16.12 -15.31 -21.91
N GLY A 478 -17.39 -15.54 -21.61
CA GLY A 478 -18.23 -16.57 -22.22
C GLY A 478 -18.67 -16.23 -23.65
N GLY A 479 -18.94 -17.24 -24.47
CA GLY A 479 -19.56 -17.03 -25.77
C GLY A 479 -21.02 -16.58 -25.64
N GLY A 480 -21.50 -15.74 -26.57
CA GLY A 480 -22.91 -15.38 -26.68
C GLY A 480 -23.74 -16.53 -27.25
N GLY A 481 -24.99 -16.67 -26.80
CA GLY A 481 -25.93 -17.64 -27.38
C GLY A 481 -26.38 -17.23 -28.78
N GLY A 482 -26.78 -18.18 -29.60
CA GLY A 482 -27.39 -17.90 -30.91
C GLY A 482 -28.84 -17.46 -30.79
N GLY A 483 -29.29 -16.61 -31.72
CA GLY A 483 -30.69 -16.20 -31.82
C GLY A 483 -31.58 -17.29 -32.40
N ALA A 484 -32.83 -17.37 -31.94
CA ALA A 484 -33.82 -18.27 -32.53
C ALA A 484 -34.23 -17.79 -33.93
N SER A 485 -34.51 -18.73 -34.82
CA SER A 485 -35.14 -18.40 -36.10
C SER A 485 -36.60 -17.99 -35.92
N GLY A 486 -37.20 -17.40 -36.95
CA GLY A 486 -38.65 -17.19 -36.98
C GLY A 486 -39.20 -17.01 -38.39
N LEU A 487 -40.52 -17.07 -38.52
CA LEU A 487 -41.18 -16.96 -39.84
C LEU A 487 -41.43 -15.50 -40.23
N THR A 488 -41.51 -14.60 -39.26
CA THR A 488 -41.78 -13.16 -39.47
C THR A 488 -40.66 -12.27 -38.94
N ILE A 489 -40.04 -12.65 -37.83
CA ILE A 489 -38.90 -11.98 -37.22
C ILE A 489 -37.97 -13.06 -36.65
N ALA A 490 -36.66 -12.90 -36.78
CA ALA A 490 -35.68 -13.75 -36.14
C ALA A 490 -34.94 -13.03 -35.01
N GLY A 491 -34.50 -13.79 -34.01
CA GLY A 491 -33.70 -13.28 -32.91
C GLY A 491 -32.27 -12.97 -33.33
N ALA A 492 -31.71 -11.89 -32.79
CA ALA A 492 -30.29 -11.59 -32.92
C ALA A 492 -29.44 -12.54 -32.07
N GLY A 493 -28.19 -12.75 -32.48
CA GLY A 493 -27.20 -13.43 -31.65
C GLY A 493 -26.83 -12.60 -30.43
N GLY A 494 -26.57 -13.26 -29.30
CA GLY A 494 -26.08 -12.63 -28.09
C GLY A 494 -24.65 -12.11 -28.25
N ALA A 495 -24.33 -10.98 -27.64
CA ALA A 495 -22.97 -10.47 -27.61
C ALA A 495 -22.05 -11.43 -26.81
N GLY A 496 -20.79 -11.52 -27.21
CA GLY A 496 -19.76 -12.22 -26.44
C GLY A 496 -19.48 -11.53 -25.11
N GLY A 497 -19.23 -12.31 -24.07
CA GLY A 497 -18.93 -11.82 -22.73
C GLY A 497 -17.59 -11.08 -22.69
N PHE A 498 -17.52 -10.04 -21.87
CA PHE A 498 -16.27 -9.32 -21.62
C PHE A 498 -15.41 -10.04 -20.55
N PRO A 499 -14.09 -10.17 -20.75
CA PRO A 499 -13.36 -9.85 -22.00
C PRO A 499 -13.40 -11.01 -23.00
N SER A 500 -13.19 -10.75 -24.29
CA SER A 500 -12.79 -11.74 -25.33
C SER A 500 -13.78 -12.85 -25.78
N GLY A 501 -15.01 -12.93 -25.26
CA GLY A 501 -15.97 -13.96 -25.67
C GLY A 501 -16.42 -13.86 -27.13
N GLY A 502 -16.68 -14.99 -27.80
CA GLY A 502 -17.19 -14.99 -29.19
C GLY A 502 -18.67 -14.59 -29.27
N GLY A 503 -19.06 -13.85 -30.31
CA GLY A 503 -20.45 -13.44 -30.54
C GLY A 503 -21.33 -14.58 -31.06
N GLY A 504 -22.59 -14.62 -30.65
CA GLY A 504 -23.57 -15.63 -31.11
C GLY A 504 -24.05 -15.37 -32.54
N GLY A 505 -24.47 -16.41 -33.26
CA GLY A 505 -25.05 -16.30 -34.59
C GLY A 505 -26.50 -15.82 -34.59
N GLY A 506 -26.89 -15.08 -35.62
CA GLY A 506 -28.27 -14.62 -35.81
C GLY A 506 -29.21 -15.71 -36.35
N GLY A 507 -30.46 -15.71 -35.91
CA GLY A 507 -31.47 -16.66 -36.39
C GLY A 507 -31.89 -16.39 -37.83
N ALA A 508 -32.23 -17.45 -38.55
CA ALA A 508 -32.75 -17.36 -39.92
C ALA A 508 -34.22 -16.92 -39.97
N VAL A 509 -34.65 -16.37 -41.10
CA VAL A 509 -36.04 -15.91 -41.29
C VAL A 509 -36.60 -16.32 -42.65
N GLN A 510 -37.93 -16.33 -42.78
CA GLN A 510 -38.57 -16.38 -44.09
C GLN A 510 -38.65 -15.00 -44.78
N ASN A 511 -38.87 -15.01 -46.09
CA ASN A 511 -39.13 -13.81 -46.87
C ASN A 511 -40.30 -13.01 -46.29
N GLY A 512 -40.17 -11.68 -46.31
CA GLY A 512 -41.09 -10.76 -45.62
C GLY A 512 -40.68 -10.37 -44.20
N GLY A 513 -39.77 -11.12 -43.56
CA GLY A 513 -39.15 -10.75 -42.27
C GLY A 513 -37.73 -10.17 -42.41
N SER A 514 -37.10 -9.86 -41.28
CA SER A 514 -35.67 -9.50 -41.20
C SER A 514 -34.89 -10.60 -40.48
N GLY A 515 -33.74 -10.99 -41.04
CA GLY A 515 -32.87 -12.00 -40.44
C GLY A 515 -32.25 -11.49 -39.14
N GLY A 516 -31.92 -12.40 -38.22
CA GLY A 516 -31.21 -12.04 -37.01
C GLY A 516 -29.81 -11.52 -37.34
N ALA A 517 -29.43 -10.38 -36.78
CA ALA A 517 -28.03 -9.96 -36.81
C ALA A 517 -27.19 -10.92 -35.95
N GLY A 518 -25.92 -11.10 -36.32
CA GLY A 518 -24.96 -11.74 -35.43
C GLY A 518 -24.65 -10.87 -34.22
N GLY A 519 -24.30 -11.49 -33.10
CA GLY A 519 -23.78 -10.81 -31.93
C GLY A 519 -22.33 -10.37 -32.15
N SER A 520 -21.97 -9.21 -31.59
CA SER A 520 -20.58 -8.77 -31.55
C SER A 520 -19.75 -9.64 -30.62
N GLY A 521 -18.46 -9.81 -30.92
CA GLY A 521 -17.50 -10.38 -29.97
C GLY A 521 -17.23 -9.45 -28.80
N GLY A 522 -16.74 -10.00 -27.69
CA GLY A 522 -16.26 -9.25 -26.53
C GLY A 522 -14.94 -8.55 -26.85
N ALA A 523 -14.77 -7.32 -26.38
CA ALA A 523 -13.51 -6.59 -26.50
C ALA A 523 -12.39 -7.26 -25.72
N GLY A 524 -11.15 -6.99 -26.13
CA GLY A 524 -9.94 -7.40 -25.41
C GLY A 524 -9.76 -6.64 -24.10
N PHE A 525 -8.73 -7.03 -23.34
CA PHE A 525 -8.40 -6.45 -22.05
C PHE A 525 -6.93 -6.73 -21.71
N ALA A 526 -6.31 -5.84 -20.93
CA ALA A 526 -4.97 -6.08 -20.40
C ALA A 526 -4.91 -5.81 -18.89
N VAL A 527 -4.14 -6.63 -18.19
CA VAL A 527 -3.78 -6.47 -16.78
C VAL A 527 -2.26 -6.42 -16.70
N VAL A 528 -1.74 -5.46 -15.95
CA VAL A 528 -0.30 -5.24 -15.73
C VAL A 528 -0.06 -5.20 -14.23
N ILE A 529 0.79 -6.08 -13.73
CA ILE A 529 1.08 -6.25 -12.30
C ILE A 529 2.56 -5.95 -12.08
N GLU A 530 2.85 -4.85 -11.39
CA GLU A 530 4.23 -4.41 -11.08
C GLU A 530 4.75 -5.06 -9.80
N PHE A 531 6.02 -5.41 -9.76
CA PHE A 531 6.73 -5.91 -8.59
C PHE A 531 7.99 -5.05 -8.35
N PHE A 532 8.19 -4.54 -7.13
CA PHE A 532 9.22 -3.55 -6.76
C PHE A 532 10.42 -4.16 -6.02
#